data_AF-G5J012-F1
#
_entry.id   AF-G5J012-F1
#
_cell.length_a   1.000
_cell.length_b   1.000
_cell.length_c   1.000
_cell.angle_alpha   90.00
_cell.angle_beta   90.00
_cell.angle_gamma   90.00
#
_symmetry.space_group_name_H-M   'P 1'
#
loop_
_entity.id
_entity.type
_entity.pdbx_description
1 polymer ?
#
loop_
_entity_poly.entity_id
_entity_poly.type
_entity_poly.pdbx_seq_one_letter_code
_entity_poly.pdbx_strand_id
1 'polypeptide(L)'
;GELKKLGLYAWIKYNNINDSIILIDEIENGFHPDWQYNIVNELASWGDNQYLLATHSFYLCEALTPAHVKEIEPKMLNPNSEE
;
A
#
# COMPACT_ATOMS: atom_id res chain seq x y z
N GLY A 1 9.84 9.58 -6.19
CA GLY A 1 9.70 8.57 -5.12
C GLY A 1 10.36 8.96 -3.81
N GLU A 2 11.67 9.20 -3.77
CA GLU A 2 12.43 9.35 -2.52
C GLU A 2 11.86 10.33 -1.49
N LEU A 3 11.43 11.53 -1.91
CA LEU A 3 10.86 12.50 -0.98
C LEU A 3 9.55 12.02 -0.34
N LYS A 4 8.68 11.35 -1.11
CA LYS A 4 7.43 10.75 -0.60
C LYS A 4 7.75 9.66 0.42
N LYS A 5 8.75 8.81 0.14
CA LYS A 5 9.21 7.77 1.07
C LYS A 5 9.72 8.37 2.38
N LEU A 6 10.61 9.37 2.28
CA LEU A 6 11.15 10.06 3.45
C LEU A 6 10.04 10.72 4.26
N GLY A 7 9.08 11.37 3.60
CA GLY A 7 7.93 11.99 4.23
C GLY A 7 7.09 10.97 5.01
N LEU A 8 6.81 9.80 4.43
CA LEU A 8 6.06 8.74 5.09
C LEU A 8 6.80 8.18 6.32
N TYR A 9 8.10 7.90 6.18
CA TYR A 9 8.95 7.46 7.29
C TYR A 9 8.97 8.50 8.42
N ALA A 10 9.20 9.77 8.07
CA ALA A 10 9.25 10.86 9.03
C ALA A 10 7.90 11.01 9.73
N TRP A 11 6.78 10.92 9.02
CA TRP A 11 5.44 10.99 9.60
C TRP A 11 5.18 9.87 10.61
N ILE A 12 5.53 8.62 10.27
CA ILE A 12 5.38 7.47 11.19
C ILE A 12 6.22 7.66 12.45
N LYS A 13 7.51 8.02 12.28
CA LYS A 13 8.44 8.17 13.39
C LYS A 13 8.16 9.39 14.25
N TYR A 14 7.85 10.53 13.65
CA TYR A 14 7.56 11.76 14.38
C TYR A 14 6.34 11.62 15.29
N ASN A 15 5.32 10.87 14.84
CA ASN A 15 4.11 10.62 15.60
C ASN A 15 4.21 9.39 16.51
N ASN A 16 5.37 8.71 16.59
CA ASN A 16 5.58 7.46 17.32
C ASN A 16 4.50 6.39 17.04
N ILE A 17 4.04 6.32 15.79
CA ILE A 17 2.97 5.39 15.40
C ILE A 17 3.48 3.95 15.53
N ASN A 18 2.88 3.19 16.44
CA ASN A 18 3.10 1.77 16.70
C ASN A 18 1.78 1.13 17.12
N ASP A 19 1.69 -0.20 17.03
CA ASP A 19 0.51 -1.02 17.35
C ASP A 19 -0.78 -0.46 16.70
N SER A 20 -0.65 -0.05 15.43
CA SER A 20 -1.69 0.68 14.70
C SER A 20 -2.02 0.03 13.36
N ILE A 21 -3.24 0.27 12.88
CA ILE A 21 -3.66 -0.05 11.52
C ILE A 21 -3.51 1.22 10.66
N ILE A 22 -2.70 1.13 9.61
CA ILE A 22 -2.42 2.23 8.69
C ILE A 22 -3.02 1.90 7.33
N LEU A 23 -3.91 2.77 6.85
CA LEU A 23 -4.55 2.67 5.55
C LEU A 23 -3.87 3.64 4.58
N ILE A 24 -3.39 3.14 3.44
CA ILE A 24 -2.74 3.97 2.43
C ILE A 24 -3.30 3.62 1.06
N ASP A 25 -3.72 4.64 0.33
CA ASP A 25 -4.14 4.54 -1.06
C ASP A 25 -2.99 4.97 -1.98
N GLU A 26 -2.83 4.26 -3.09
CA GLU A 26 -1.83 4.50 -4.14
C GLU A 26 -0.42 4.84 -3.60
N ILE A 27 0.10 4.05 -2.66
CA ILE A 27 1.43 4.29 -2.08
C ILE A 27 2.53 4.26 -3.15
N GLU A 28 2.36 3.45 -4.19
CA GLU A 28 3.26 3.30 -5.33
C GLU A 28 3.36 4.55 -6.22
N ASN A 29 2.41 5.49 -6.11
CA ASN A 29 2.31 6.58 -7.07
C ASN A 29 3.59 7.42 -7.10
N GLY A 30 4.22 7.51 -8.28
CA GLY A 30 5.50 8.17 -8.51
C GLY A 30 6.76 7.39 -8.08
N PHE A 31 6.64 6.07 -7.86
CA PHE A 31 7.78 5.17 -7.58
C PHE A 31 8.23 4.40 -8.81
N HIS A 32 9.55 4.21 -8.94
CA HIS A 32 10.12 3.24 -9.88
C HIS A 32 9.71 1.81 -9.48
N PRO A 33 9.52 0.86 -10.43
CA PRO A 33 9.16 -0.53 -10.13
C PRO A 33 9.95 -1.18 -8.98
N ASP A 34 11.28 -1.03 -8.96
CA ASP A 34 12.12 -1.57 -7.88
C ASP A 34 11.75 -1.02 -6.50
N TRP A 35 11.29 0.23 -6.43
CA TRP A 35 10.85 0.86 -5.18
C TRP A 35 9.44 0.41 -4.81
N GLN A 36 8.57 0.17 -5.79
CA GLN A 36 7.25 -0.41 -5.54
C GLN A 36 7.37 -1.82 -4.96
N TYR A 37 8.34 -2.61 -5.43
CA TYR A 37 8.63 -3.93 -4.86
C TYR A 37 9.18 -3.83 -3.43
N ASN A 38 10.10 -2.89 -3.17
CA ASN A 38 10.78 -2.81 -1.88
C ASN A 38 9.98 -2.12 -0.77
N ILE A 39 8.98 -1.28 -1.09
CA ILE A 39 8.27 -0.47 -0.10
C ILE A 39 7.59 -1.31 1.00
N VAL A 40 7.09 -2.51 0.67
CA VAL A 40 6.42 -3.38 1.66
C VAL A 40 7.37 -3.83 2.76
N ASN A 41 8.62 -4.13 2.41
CA ASN A 41 9.66 -4.50 3.38
C ASN A 41 10.09 -3.30 4.23
N GLU A 42 10.16 -2.12 3.63
CA GLU A 42 10.47 -0.89 4.35
C GLU A 42 9.36 -0.56 5.36
N LEU A 43 8.08 -0.60 4.96
CA LEU A 43 6.93 -0.37 5.85
C LEU A 43 6.94 -1.33 7.05
N ALA A 44 7.16 -2.62 6.81
CA ALA A 44 7.26 -3.63 7.86
C ALA A 44 8.42 -3.37 8.84
N SER A 45 9.48 -2.69 8.39
CA SER A 45 10.62 -2.31 9.25
C SER A 45 10.38 -1.05 10.08
N TRP A 46 9.34 -0.27 9.79
CA TRP A 46 9.14 1.06 10.40
C TRP A 46 8.38 1.05 11.73
N GLY A 47 8.07 -0.11 12.28
CA GLY A 47 7.38 -0.27 13.56
C GLY A 47 6.45 -1.47 13.52
N ASP A 48 5.91 -1.83 14.67
CA ASP A 48 4.93 -2.92 14.76
C ASP A 48 3.55 -2.38 14.35
N ASN A 49 3.30 -2.29 13.06
CA ASN A 49 2.06 -1.75 12.50
C ASN A 49 1.50 -2.70 11.44
N GLN A 50 0.17 -2.75 11.34
CA GLN A 50 -0.53 -3.43 10.26
C GLN A 50 -0.83 -2.43 9.14
N TYR A 51 -0.39 -2.72 7.92
CA TYR A 51 -0.66 -1.87 6.75
C TYR A 51 -1.72 -2.51 5.86
N LEU A 52 -2.76 -1.74 5.52
CA LEU A 52 -3.73 -2.09 4.48
C LEU A 52 -3.53 -1.13 3.32
N LEU A 53 -3.11 -1.68 2.17
CA LEU A 53 -2.74 -0.91 1.00
C LEU A 53 -3.76 -1.14 -0.11
N ALA A 54 -4.34 -0.06 -0.63
CA ALA A 54 -5.05 -0.07 -1.90
C ALA A 54 -4.06 0.32 -3.00
N THR A 55 -3.95 -0.53 -4.03
CA THR A 55 -2.91 -0.38 -5.05
C THR A 55 -3.35 -0.99 -6.37
N HIS A 56 -2.80 -0.45 -7.46
CA HIS A 56 -2.84 -1.06 -8.79
C HIS A 56 -1.46 -1.57 -9.22
N SER A 57 -0.45 -1.51 -8.34
CA SER A 57 0.90 -1.94 -8.65
C SER A 57 1.04 -3.46 -8.68
N PHE A 58 1.35 -4.00 -9.86
CA PHE A 58 1.77 -5.39 -9.99
C PHE A 58 3.03 -5.71 -9.17
N TYR A 59 4.04 -4.85 -9.22
CA TYR A 59 5.32 -5.05 -8.52
C TYR A 59 5.19 -5.09 -6.99
N LEU A 60 4.30 -4.27 -6.43
CA LEU A 60 4.01 -4.28 -5.00
C LEU A 60 3.31 -5.58 -4.60
N CYS A 61 2.31 -6.00 -5.38
CA CYS A 61 1.60 -7.27 -5.14
C CYS A 61 2.53 -8.48 -5.23
N GLU A 62 3.47 -8.50 -6.19
CA GLU A 62 4.46 -9.59 -6.30
C GLU A 62 5.42 -9.69 -5.12
N ALA A 63 5.68 -8.58 -4.42
CA ALA A 63 6.53 -8.59 -3.24
C ALA A 63 5.86 -9.27 -2.03
N LEU A 64 4.55 -9.53 -2.09
CA LEU A 64 3.75 -10.12 -1.03
C LEU A 64 3.42 -11.58 -1.31
N THR A 65 3.21 -12.36 -0.25
CA THR A 65 2.65 -13.70 -0.41
C THR A 65 1.17 -13.61 -0.80
N PRO A 66 0.62 -14.59 -1.55
CA PRO A 66 -0.79 -14.56 -1.97
C PRO A 66 -1.80 -14.41 -0.83
N ALA A 67 -1.44 -14.83 0.39
CA ALA A 67 -2.30 -14.67 1.57
C ALA A 67 -2.50 -13.21 2.00
N HIS A 68 -1.60 -12.31 1.60
CA HIS A 68 -1.68 -10.88 1.92
C HIS A 68 -2.22 -10.03 0.77
N VAL A 69 -2.55 -10.64 -0.36
CA VAL A 69 -3.09 -9.95 -1.53
C VAL A 69 -4.55 -10.34 -1.69
N LYS A 70 -5.44 -9.35 -1.63
CA LYS A 70 -6.86 -9.54 -1.94
C LYS A 70 -7.20 -8.81 -3.22
N GLU A 71 -7.29 -9.57 -4.32
CA GLU A 71 -7.85 -9.05 -5.56
C GLU A 71 -9.35 -8.78 -5.39
N ILE A 72 -9.76 -7.60 -5.84
CA ILE A 72 -11.15 -7.16 -5.83
C ILE A 72 -11.58 -7.10 -7.29
N GLU A 73 -12.56 -7.94 -7.66
CA GLU A 73 -13.15 -7.85 -8.99
C GLU A 73 -13.86 -6.49 -9.14
N PRO A 74 -13.69 -5.81 -10.28
CA PRO A 74 -14.45 -4.61 -10.55
C PRO A 74 -15.95 -4.96 -10.51
N LYS A 75 -16.70 -4.29 -9.64
CA LYS A 75 -18.16 -4.37 -9.68
C LYS A 75 -18.59 -3.81 -11.04
N MET A 76 -18.90 -4.69 -11.98
CA MET A 76 -19.61 -4.27 -13.19
C MET A 76 -20.95 -3.72 -12.72
N LEU A 77 -21.14 -2.40 -12.87
CA LEU A 77 -22.47 -1.83 -12.81
C LEU A 77 -23.26 -2.53 -13.91
N ASN A 78 -24.26 -3.32 -13.53
CA ASN A 78 -25.19 -3.85 -14.52
C ASN A 78 -25.82 -2.63 -15.20
N PRO A 79 -25.68 -2.44 -16.53
CA PRO A 79 -26.26 -1.29 -17.21
C PRO A 79 -27.81 -1.26 -17.11
N ASN A 80 -28.41 -2.32 -16.58
CA ASN A 80 -29.86 -2.47 -16.38
C ASN A 80 -30.30 -2.39 -14.90
N SER A 81 -29.44 -1.96 -13.95
CA SER A 81 -29.84 -1.83 -12.53
C SER A 81 -30.50 -0.49 -12.17
N GLU A 82 -30.89 0.29 -13.17
CA GLU A 82 -31.77 1.46 -13.04
C GLU A 82 -33.11 1.18 -13.74
N GLU A 83 -33.95 0.34 -13.13
CA GLU A 83 -35.40 0.30 -13.36
C GLU A 83 -36.14 0.33 -12.01
#